data_AF-A0A8S3ZI54-F1
#
_entry.id   AF-A0A8S3ZI54-F1
#
_cell.length_a   1.000
_cell.length_b   1.000
_cell.length_c   1.000
_cell.angle_alpha   90.00
_cell.angle_beta   90.00
_cell.angle_gamma   90.00
#
_symmetry.space_group_name_H-M   'P 1'
#
loop_
_entity.id
_entity.type
_entity.pdbx_description
1 polymer ?
#
loop_
_entity_poly.entity_id
_entity_poly.type
_entity_poly.pdbx_seq_one_letter_code
_entity_poly.pdbx_strand_id
1 'polypeptide(L)'
;RPRHKKSKFITTKEELSRIRLSRHKIERWCHMPYFKKVVVGCYVRIGIGNHEGRPVYRVAEVVDVVETAKIYQLGTTKTNKGLKLRHGGAERVYRLEFVSNQDFTDTEFTKWKDAMELGNHQLPTLDDIQRKEDDIKQAHDYKMKDKDIEEIVAEKQKFRKNPHNYAVRKTSIMKAKEQADLDGDQEKSVKLAQELEDLEERAQELDRRRTSNINSISYINQRNRDRNLVEAESALKAEVAEMRNATADPFTRRQCRPTIVTRESTTAAAAGIPGSLLVPTAKSMNADAVLVSELKLKSRGSTSLYRSGGRADITERRTSDDLFAVHDFDIKIDLDVPSG
;
A
#
# COMPACT_ATOMS: atom_id res chain seq x y z
N ARG A 1 55.93 -8.93 34.98
CA ARG A 1 55.17 -10.09 34.43
C ARG A 1 53.69 -9.91 34.78
N PRO A 2 52.76 -9.83 33.83
CA PRO A 2 51.35 -9.77 34.16
C PRO A 2 50.92 -11.14 34.72
N ARG A 3 50.34 -11.14 35.92
CA ARG A 3 49.81 -12.34 36.57
C ARG A 3 48.69 -12.90 35.70
N HIS A 4 48.85 -14.11 35.18
CA HIS A 4 47.77 -14.80 34.49
C HIS A 4 46.64 -15.04 35.50
N LYS A 5 45.52 -14.33 35.33
CA LYS A 5 44.30 -14.59 36.10
C LYS A 5 43.91 -16.05 35.83
N LYS A 6 43.75 -16.85 36.89
CA LYS A 6 43.19 -18.20 36.76
C LYS A 6 41.75 -18.04 36.27
N SER A 7 41.46 -18.53 35.07
CA SER A 7 40.11 -18.50 34.51
C SER A 7 39.18 -19.32 35.40
N LYS A 8 38.20 -18.67 36.03
CA LYS A 8 37.18 -19.37 36.82
C LYS A 8 36.12 -19.91 35.88
N PHE A 9 35.75 -21.17 36.08
CA PHE A 9 34.62 -21.78 35.38
C PHE A 9 33.30 -21.28 35.97
N ILE A 10 32.27 -21.28 35.14
CA ILE A 10 30.91 -20.94 35.56
C ILE A 10 30.42 -21.84 36.69
N THR A 11 29.79 -21.22 37.70
CA THR A 11 29.20 -21.97 38.83
C THR A 11 27.70 -21.75 38.95
N THR A 12 27.18 -20.60 38.50
CA THR A 12 25.78 -20.21 38.71
C THR A 12 25.00 -20.10 37.40
N LYS A 13 23.68 -20.30 37.45
CA LYS A 13 22.82 -20.17 36.25
C LYS A 13 22.71 -18.71 35.79
N GLU A 14 22.85 -17.76 36.71
CA GLU A 14 22.74 -16.32 36.45
C GLU A 14 23.88 -15.85 35.54
N GLU A 15 25.08 -16.41 35.72
CA GLU A 15 26.23 -16.17 34.83
C GLU A 15 25.94 -16.64 33.41
N LEU A 16 25.37 -17.85 33.23
CA LEU A 16 25.03 -18.38 31.90
C LEU A 16 23.88 -17.59 31.25
N SER A 17 22.95 -17.11 32.07
CA SER A 17 21.78 -16.37 31.62
C SER A 17 22.14 -15.03 30.97
N ARG A 18 23.32 -14.46 31.25
CA ARG A 18 23.79 -13.22 30.61
C ARG A 18 24.01 -13.38 29.10
N ILE A 19 24.54 -14.53 28.70
CA ILE A 19 24.78 -14.89 27.29
C ILE A 19 23.64 -15.74 26.69
N ARG A 20 22.48 -15.74 27.36
CA ARG A 20 21.28 -16.39 26.85
C ARG A 20 20.65 -15.56 25.75
N LEU A 21 20.33 -16.22 24.64
CA LEU A 21 19.53 -15.65 23.57
C LEU A 21 18.06 -16.05 23.71
N SER A 22 17.19 -15.05 23.82
CA SER A 22 15.74 -15.25 23.75
C SER A 22 15.27 -15.33 22.31
N ARG A 23 14.11 -15.96 22.09
CA ARG A 23 13.47 -15.99 20.76
C ARG A 23 13.26 -14.60 20.19
N HIS A 24 12.87 -13.63 21.03
CA HIS A 24 12.69 -12.23 20.60
C HIS A 24 13.99 -11.55 20.14
N LYS A 25 15.13 -11.83 20.79
CA LYS A 25 16.44 -11.33 20.32
C LYS A 25 16.79 -11.96 18.97
N ILE A 26 16.61 -13.27 18.85
CA ILE A 26 16.89 -14.02 17.63
C ILE A 26 15.99 -13.54 16.48
N GLU A 27 14.69 -13.31 16.71
CA GLU A 27 13.75 -12.82 15.69
C GLU A 27 14.20 -11.47 15.12
N ARG A 28 14.69 -10.55 15.98
CA ARG A 28 15.21 -9.26 15.54
C ARG A 28 16.51 -9.38 14.74
N TRP A 29 17.38 -10.33 15.12
CA TRP A 29 18.70 -10.47 14.52
C TRP A 29 18.78 -11.48 13.37
N CYS A 30 17.73 -12.26 13.10
CA CYS A 30 17.82 -13.38 12.16
C CYS A 30 18.24 -12.98 10.73
N HIS A 31 17.94 -11.75 10.31
CA HIS A 31 18.31 -11.21 8.99
C HIS A 31 19.56 -10.32 9.01
N MET A 32 20.19 -10.15 10.17
CA MET A 32 21.39 -9.32 10.29
C MET A 32 22.62 -10.06 9.74
N PRO A 33 23.53 -9.37 9.04
CA PRO A 33 24.71 -10.02 8.44
C PRO A 33 25.67 -10.60 9.50
N TYR A 34 25.75 -9.98 10.68
CA TYR A 34 26.57 -10.45 11.79
C TYR A 34 25.90 -11.53 12.66
N PHE A 35 24.69 -11.99 12.30
CA PHE A 35 23.91 -12.94 13.10
C PHE A 35 24.73 -14.17 13.49
N LYS A 36 25.37 -14.82 12.51
CA LYS A 36 26.18 -16.03 12.74
C LYS A 36 27.32 -15.78 13.72
N LYS A 37 28.02 -14.65 13.60
CA LYS A 37 29.16 -14.32 14.47
C LYS A 37 28.74 -14.09 15.92
N VAL A 38 27.60 -13.42 16.13
CA VAL A 38 27.11 -13.07 17.47
C VAL A 38 26.51 -14.28 18.17
N VAL A 39 25.70 -15.06 17.47
CA VAL A 39 24.97 -16.17 18.10
C VAL A 39 25.84 -17.39 18.38
N VAL A 40 26.91 -17.61 17.61
CA VAL A 40 27.85 -18.71 17.86
C VAL A 40 28.58 -18.47 19.18
N GLY A 41 28.57 -19.50 20.04
CA GLY A 41 29.09 -19.46 21.41
C GLY A 41 28.12 -18.89 22.45
N CYS A 42 26.91 -18.49 22.04
CA CYS A 42 25.84 -18.17 22.99
C CYS A 42 25.06 -19.42 23.40
N TYR A 43 24.23 -19.29 24.45
CA TYR A 43 23.38 -20.37 24.92
C TYR A 43 21.90 -20.05 24.67
N VAL A 44 21.12 -21.10 24.40
CA VAL A 44 19.68 -21.03 24.19
C VAL A 44 18.96 -22.06 25.04
N ARG A 45 17.72 -21.73 25.42
CA ARG A 45 16.79 -22.66 26.05
C ARG A 45 15.95 -23.29 24.95
N ILE A 46 16.21 -24.55 24.62
CA ILE A 46 15.54 -25.25 23.52
C ILE A 46 14.47 -26.20 24.04
N GLY A 47 13.27 -26.14 23.45
CA GLY A 47 12.21 -27.12 23.68
C GLY A 47 12.48 -28.39 22.87
N ILE A 48 12.69 -29.51 23.55
CA ILE A 48 12.98 -30.81 22.91
C ILE A 48 11.73 -31.67 22.67
N GLY A 49 10.59 -31.28 23.26
CA GLY A 49 9.32 -32.00 23.15
C GLY A 49 8.56 -31.98 24.46
N ASN A 50 7.60 -32.91 24.60
CA ASN A 50 6.79 -33.06 25.80
C ASN A 50 7.05 -34.41 26.46
N HIS A 51 7.17 -34.43 27.78
CA HIS A 51 7.21 -35.64 28.60
C HIS A 51 6.01 -35.59 29.55
N GLU A 52 5.16 -36.62 29.52
CA GLU A 52 3.96 -36.70 30.38
C GLU A 52 3.09 -35.42 30.30
N GLY A 53 2.94 -34.87 29.08
CA GLY A 53 2.17 -33.65 28.85
C GLY A 53 2.89 -32.34 29.21
N ARG A 54 4.04 -32.38 29.89
CA ARG A 54 4.82 -31.17 30.24
C ARG A 54 5.92 -30.91 29.21
N PRO A 55 6.06 -29.67 28.71
CA PRO A 55 7.13 -29.34 27.77
C PRO A 55 8.49 -29.40 28.49
N VAL A 56 9.44 -30.14 27.92
CA VAL A 56 10.78 -30.31 28.46
C VAL A 56 11.76 -29.42 27.70
N TYR A 57 12.57 -28.71 28.46
CA TYR A 57 13.59 -27.81 27.93
C TYR A 57 14.99 -28.28 28.30
N ARG A 58 15.97 -27.89 27.49
CA ARG A 58 17.39 -28.08 27.77
C ARG A 58 18.16 -26.80 27.47
N VAL A 59 19.24 -26.61 28.19
CA VAL A 59 20.26 -25.62 27.85
C VAL A 59 21.12 -26.22 26.74
N ALA A 60 21.29 -25.48 25.66
CA ALA A 60 22.16 -25.88 24.56
C ALA A 60 23.05 -24.71 24.11
N GLU A 61 24.27 -25.03 23.74
CA GLU A 61 25.23 -24.10 23.15
C GLU A 61 24.98 -24.02 21.64
N VAL A 62 25.06 -22.81 21.08
CA VAL A 62 25.00 -22.59 19.64
C VAL A 62 26.39 -22.78 19.04
N VAL A 63 26.57 -23.88 18.31
CA VAL A 63 27.84 -24.20 17.64
C VAL A 63 27.93 -23.53 16.28
N ASP A 64 26.84 -23.59 15.51
CA ASP A 64 26.79 -22.99 14.17
C ASP A 64 25.37 -22.58 13.77
N VAL A 65 25.25 -21.75 12.73
CA VAL A 65 24.01 -21.43 12.04
C VAL A 65 24.04 -22.05 10.65
N VAL A 66 23.02 -22.85 10.35
CA VAL A 66 22.87 -23.57 9.08
C VAL A 66 21.58 -23.14 8.39
N GLU A 67 21.52 -23.25 7.07
CA GLU A 67 20.27 -23.08 6.32
C GLU A 67 19.56 -24.41 6.14
N THR A 68 18.27 -24.44 6.45
CA THR A 68 17.42 -25.62 6.28
C THR A 68 16.63 -25.51 4.96
N ALA A 69 16.20 -26.65 4.43
CA ALA A 69 15.41 -26.69 3.20
C ALA A 69 13.98 -26.12 3.36
N LYS A 70 13.44 -26.15 4.58
CA LYS A 70 12.04 -25.75 4.84
C LYS A 70 12.01 -24.33 5.41
N ILE A 71 11.30 -23.44 4.72
CA ILE A 71 10.99 -22.09 5.20
C ILE A 71 9.86 -22.20 6.24
N TYR A 72 10.02 -21.53 7.37
CA TYR A 72 9.02 -21.49 8.44
C TYR A 72 8.81 -20.06 8.96
N GLN A 73 7.71 -19.86 9.67
CA GLN A 73 7.36 -18.57 10.26
C GLN A 73 8.02 -18.44 11.64
N LEU A 74 8.77 -17.36 11.86
CA LEU A 74 9.36 -16.99 13.13
C LEU A 74 8.76 -15.66 13.58
N GLY A 75 7.71 -15.73 14.41
CA GLY A 75 6.97 -14.55 14.85
C GLY A 75 6.37 -13.80 13.66
N THR A 76 6.84 -12.58 13.42
CA THR A 76 6.39 -11.73 12.31
C THR A 76 7.09 -11.99 10.98
N THR A 77 8.25 -12.66 11.01
CA THR A 77 9.10 -12.86 9.84
C THR A 77 9.16 -14.33 9.40
N LYS A 78 9.68 -14.58 8.20
CA LYS A 78 9.93 -15.93 7.68
C LYS A 78 11.43 -16.16 7.58
N THR A 79 11.88 -17.35 7.92
CA THR A 79 13.29 -17.73 7.83
C THR A 79 13.42 -19.21 7.49
N ASN A 80 14.54 -19.58 6.87
CA ASN A 80 14.97 -20.96 6.68
C ASN A 80 16.19 -21.30 7.54
N LYS A 81 16.71 -20.35 8.35
CA LYS A 81 17.89 -20.55 9.19
C LYS A 81 17.58 -21.59 10.28
N GLY A 82 18.59 -22.30 10.75
CA GLY A 82 18.53 -23.28 11.82
C GLY A 82 19.77 -23.16 12.69
N LEU A 83 19.63 -23.44 13.98
CA LEU A 83 20.74 -23.43 14.91
C LEU A 83 21.24 -24.85 15.10
N LYS A 84 22.54 -25.07 14.86
CA LYS A 84 23.24 -26.29 15.25
C LYS A 84 23.56 -26.17 16.73
N LEU A 85 22.81 -26.91 17.53
CA LEU A 85 22.85 -26.86 18.98
C LEU A 85 23.57 -28.07 19.56
N ARG A 86 24.39 -27.83 20.58
CA ARG A 86 25.11 -28.86 21.33
C ARG A 86 24.63 -28.93 22.77
N HIS A 87 24.38 -30.14 23.25
CA HIS A 87 24.05 -30.44 24.63
C HIS A 87 24.85 -31.67 25.07
N GLY A 88 25.91 -31.44 25.85
CA GLY A 88 26.93 -32.47 26.13
C GLY A 88 27.57 -32.95 24.82
N GLY A 89 27.61 -34.27 24.61
CA GLY A 89 28.10 -34.87 23.36
C GLY A 89 27.10 -34.92 22.20
N ALA A 90 25.83 -34.54 22.41
CA ALA A 90 24.82 -34.59 21.35
C ALA A 90 24.75 -33.26 20.60
N GLU A 91 24.85 -33.32 19.27
CA GLU A 91 24.73 -32.16 18.39
C GLU A 91 23.60 -32.36 17.39
N ARG A 92 22.66 -31.41 17.31
CA ARG A 92 21.51 -31.47 16.41
C ARG A 92 21.10 -30.08 15.92
N VAL A 93 20.52 -30.04 14.73
CA VAL A 93 19.98 -28.80 14.15
C VAL A 93 18.54 -28.61 14.59
N TYR A 94 18.24 -27.46 15.18
CA TYR A 94 16.91 -27.04 15.57
C TYR A 94 16.49 -25.77 14.82
N ARG A 95 15.19 -25.64 14.59
CA ARG A 95 14.60 -24.39 14.10
C ARG A 95 14.52 -23.37 15.22
N LEU A 96 14.56 -22.09 14.85
CA LEU A 96 14.51 -20.96 15.77
C LEU A 96 13.17 -20.87 16.52
N GLU A 97 12.10 -21.48 15.99
CA GLU A 97 10.75 -21.48 16.59
C GLU A 97 10.70 -22.19 17.96
N PHE A 98 11.56 -23.18 18.17
CA PHE A 98 11.62 -23.99 19.40
C PHE A 98 12.44 -23.32 20.52
N VAL A 99 13.07 -22.18 20.26
CA VAL A 99 13.79 -21.42 21.28
C VAL A 99 12.79 -20.74 22.21
N SER A 100 12.99 -20.92 23.52
CA SER A 100 12.16 -20.31 24.55
C SER A 100 12.60 -18.87 24.84
N ASN A 101 11.64 -18.04 25.27
CA ASN A 101 11.93 -16.70 25.79
C ASN A 101 12.31 -16.70 27.27
N GLN A 102 11.91 -17.73 28.02
CA GLN A 102 12.12 -17.86 29.45
C GLN A 102 13.60 -18.09 29.79
N ASP A 103 13.98 -17.74 31.02
CA ASP A 103 15.31 -18.00 31.56
C ASP A 103 15.51 -19.48 31.90
N PHE A 104 16.76 -19.85 32.17
CA PHE A 104 17.12 -21.21 32.54
C PHE A 104 16.63 -21.53 33.96
N THR A 105 16.09 -22.73 34.15
CA THR A 105 15.77 -23.23 35.49
C THR A 105 17.00 -23.90 36.12
N ASP A 106 17.05 -23.98 37.45
CA ASP A 106 18.15 -24.65 38.17
C ASP A 106 18.29 -26.11 37.71
N THR A 107 17.16 -26.81 37.54
CA THR A 107 17.15 -28.20 37.09
C THR A 107 17.70 -28.38 35.67
N GLU A 108 17.48 -27.41 34.78
CA GLU A 108 18.00 -27.42 33.41
C GLU A 108 19.51 -27.16 33.41
N PHE A 109 19.97 -26.23 34.26
CA PHE A 109 21.39 -25.90 34.40
C PHE A 109 22.20 -27.05 35.00
N THR A 110 21.72 -27.69 36.06
CA THR A 110 22.39 -28.86 36.65
C THR A 110 22.50 -29.99 35.62
N LYS A 111 21.40 -30.34 34.94
CA LYS A 111 21.42 -31.37 33.88
C LYS A 111 22.36 -31.04 32.74
N TRP A 112 22.48 -29.77 32.37
CA TRP A 112 23.43 -29.33 31.37
C TRP A 112 24.88 -29.49 31.84
N LYS A 113 25.17 -29.13 33.09
CA LYS A 113 26.50 -29.32 33.68
C LYS A 113 26.88 -30.80 33.72
N ASP A 114 25.98 -31.66 34.19
CA ASP A 114 26.17 -33.12 34.20
C ASP A 114 26.41 -33.67 32.79
N ALA A 115 25.67 -33.17 31.79
CA ALA A 115 25.84 -33.59 30.40
C ALA A 115 27.18 -33.10 29.79
N MET A 116 27.69 -31.94 30.22
CA MET A 116 29.00 -31.43 29.80
C MET A 116 30.14 -32.24 30.42
N GLU A 117 30.02 -32.58 31.71
CA GLU A 117 30.97 -33.45 32.41
C GLU A 117 31.00 -34.85 31.79
N LEU A 118 29.82 -35.45 31.53
CA LEU A 118 29.71 -36.75 30.87
C LEU A 118 30.26 -36.73 29.44
N GLY A 119 30.05 -35.62 28.73
CA GLY A 119 30.58 -35.41 27.38
C GLY A 119 32.07 -35.05 27.36
N ASN A 120 32.74 -34.90 28.50
CA ASN A 120 34.10 -34.42 28.64
C ASN A 120 34.35 -33.07 27.92
N HIS A 121 33.33 -32.20 27.88
CA HIS A 121 33.40 -30.86 27.30
C HIS A 121 33.75 -29.84 28.39
N GLN A 122 34.57 -28.84 28.03
CA GLN A 122 34.93 -27.78 28.97
C GLN A 122 33.77 -26.83 29.20
N LEU A 123 33.53 -26.50 30.47
CA LEU A 123 32.59 -25.44 30.86
C LEU A 123 33.15 -24.08 30.40
N PRO A 124 32.30 -23.15 29.95
CA PRO A 124 32.73 -21.82 29.56
C PRO A 124 33.34 -21.09 30.76
N THR A 125 34.41 -20.33 30.52
CA THR A 125 35.04 -19.51 31.56
C THR A 125 34.27 -18.20 31.74
N LEU A 126 34.40 -17.58 32.92
CA LEU A 126 33.77 -16.26 33.16
C LEU A 126 34.30 -15.18 32.21
N ASP A 127 35.56 -15.29 31.78
CA ASP A 127 36.15 -14.34 30.82
C ASP A 127 35.52 -14.51 29.42
N ASP A 128 35.20 -15.75 29.02
CA ASP A 128 34.49 -16.03 27.76
C ASP A 128 33.06 -15.48 27.80
N ILE A 129 32.37 -15.67 28.92
CA ILE A 129 31.02 -15.12 29.15
C ILE A 129 31.05 -13.60 29.05
N GLN A 130 32.01 -12.95 29.70
CA GLN A 130 32.15 -11.49 29.67
C GLN A 130 32.42 -10.99 28.24
N ARG A 131 33.35 -11.64 27.52
CA ARG A 131 33.65 -11.29 26.13
C ARG A 131 32.41 -11.45 25.24
N LYS A 132 31.63 -12.52 25.42
CA LYS A 132 30.41 -12.74 24.66
C LYS A 132 29.27 -11.80 25.03
N GLU A 133 29.18 -11.40 26.30
CA GLU A 133 28.26 -10.37 26.74
C GLU A 133 28.56 -9.03 26.07
N ASP A 134 29.84 -8.68 25.94
CA ASP A 134 30.27 -7.47 25.24
C ASP A 134 30.00 -7.54 23.74
N ASP A 135 30.22 -8.70 23.09
CA ASP A 135 29.82 -8.95 21.69
C ASP A 135 28.31 -8.73 21.48
N ILE A 136 27.47 -9.22 22.41
CA ILE A 136 26.01 -9.06 22.41
C ILE A 136 25.61 -7.58 22.54
N LYS A 137 26.27 -6.84 23.43
CA LYS A 137 26.04 -5.38 23.61
C LYS A 137 26.44 -4.61 22.37
N GLN A 138 27.62 -4.91 21.81
CA GLN A 138 28.08 -4.28 20.57
C GLN A 138 27.12 -4.57 19.40
N ALA A 139 26.58 -5.79 19.31
CA ALA A 139 25.60 -6.17 18.30
C ALA A 139 24.24 -5.45 18.46
N HIS A 140 23.88 -5.07 19.69
CA HIS A 140 22.69 -4.29 19.98
C HIS A 140 22.85 -2.83 19.57
N ASP A 141 24.02 -2.24 19.83
CA ASP A 141 24.31 -0.82 19.55
C ASP A 141 24.84 -0.59 18.13
N TYR A 142 24.96 -1.66 17.34
CA TYR A 142 25.45 -1.60 15.97
C TYR A 142 24.53 -0.75 15.09
N LYS A 143 25.09 0.31 14.50
CA LYS A 143 24.41 1.13 13.51
C LYS A 143 24.50 0.47 12.14
N MET A 144 23.34 0.12 11.59
CA MET A 144 23.20 -0.46 10.25
C MET A 144 23.86 0.44 9.20
N LYS A 145 24.66 -0.16 8.30
CA LYS A 145 25.16 0.50 7.10
C LYS A 145 24.20 0.26 5.94
N ASP A 146 24.29 1.08 4.89
CA ASP A 146 23.44 0.95 3.71
C ASP A 146 23.55 -0.44 3.07
N LYS A 147 24.78 -0.99 2.99
CA LYS A 147 25.02 -2.35 2.50
C LYS A 147 24.30 -3.43 3.32
N ASP A 148 24.25 -3.27 4.64
CA ASP A 148 23.58 -4.23 5.52
C ASP A 148 22.05 -4.18 5.31
N ILE A 149 21.52 -2.98 5.07
CA ILE A 149 20.09 -2.78 4.78
C ILE A 149 19.70 -3.46 3.48
N GLU A 150 20.52 -3.32 2.44
CA GLU A 150 20.31 -4.00 1.16
C GLU A 150 20.29 -5.53 1.32
N GLU A 151 21.22 -6.09 2.09
CA GLU A 151 21.27 -7.53 2.37
C GLU A 151 20.05 -8.00 3.18
N ILE A 152 19.64 -7.25 4.21
CA ILE A 152 18.43 -7.53 5.00
C ILE A 152 17.19 -7.53 4.11
N VAL A 153 17.07 -6.56 3.20
CA VAL A 153 15.94 -6.46 2.27
C VAL A 153 15.96 -7.63 1.29
N ALA A 154 17.13 -7.99 0.75
CA ALA A 154 17.28 -9.12 -0.15
C ALA A 154 16.91 -10.45 0.52
N GLU A 155 17.38 -10.72 1.74
CA GLU A 155 17.01 -11.91 2.52
C GLU A 155 15.51 -11.96 2.81
N LYS A 156 14.92 -10.85 3.26
CA LYS A 156 13.47 -10.79 3.52
C LYS A 156 12.65 -10.96 2.25
N GLN A 157 13.13 -10.47 1.12
CA GLN A 157 12.44 -10.59 -0.17
C GLN A 157 12.53 -12.01 -0.74
N LYS A 158 13.63 -12.74 -0.51
CA LYS A 158 13.82 -14.15 -0.92
C LYS A 158 12.67 -15.05 -0.48
N PHE A 159 12.09 -14.81 0.70
CA PHE A 159 11.02 -15.63 1.25
C PHE A 159 9.61 -15.05 1.01
N ARG A 160 9.49 -13.88 0.39
CA ARG A 160 8.22 -13.22 0.12
C ARG A 160 7.86 -13.35 -1.36
N LYS A 161 6.80 -14.13 -1.62
CA LYS A 161 6.24 -14.29 -2.97
C LYS A 161 5.55 -13.04 -3.50
N ASN A 162 5.00 -12.21 -2.62
CA ASN A 162 4.24 -11.02 -3.00
C ASN A 162 4.96 -9.74 -2.53
N PRO A 163 5.08 -8.72 -3.38
CA PRO A 163 5.61 -7.42 -2.99
C PRO A 163 4.65 -6.73 -2.01
N HIS A 164 5.20 -5.97 -1.06
CA HIS A 164 4.39 -5.19 -0.11
C HIS A 164 3.72 -3.99 -0.78
N ASN A 165 4.43 -3.35 -1.73
CA ASN A 165 3.92 -2.23 -2.49
C ASN A 165 3.98 -2.56 -3.99
N TYR A 166 2.83 -2.88 -4.56
CA TYR A 166 2.69 -3.21 -5.98
C TYR A 166 3.07 -2.02 -6.88
N ALA A 167 2.79 -0.78 -6.46
CA ALA A 167 3.11 0.41 -7.25
C ALA A 167 4.63 0.61 -7.41
N VAL A 168 5.40 0.45 -6.33
CA VAL A 168 6.87 0.57 -6.39
C VAL A 168 7.50 -0.56 -7.21
N ARG A 169 6.99 -1.78 -7.07
CA ARG A 169 7.49 -2.90 -7.88
C ARG A 169 7.13 -2.71 -9.36
N LYS A 170 5.93 -2.23 -9.66
CA LYS A 170 5.48 -1.87 -11.02
C LYS A 170 6.38 -0.81 -11.65
N THR A 171 6.65 0.30 -10.95
CA THR A 171 7.55 1.35 -11.48
C THR A 171 8.98 0.84 -11.68
N SER A 172 9.48 0.00 -10.77
CA SER A 172 10.80 -0.63 -10.91
C SER A 172 10.88 -1.57 -12.12
N ILE A 173 9.87 -2.42 -12.34
CA ILE A 173 9.83 -3.35 -13.48
C ILE A 173 9.66 -2.57 -14.78
N MET A 174 8.80 -1.55 -14.81
CA MET A 174 8.60 -0.67 -15.96
C MET A 174 9.91 0.02 -16.37
N LYS A 175 10.65 0.57 -15.40
CA LYS A 175 11.96 1.17 -15.65
C LYS A 175 13.00 0.15 -16.12
N ALA A 176 13.00 -1.06 -15.53
CA ALA A 176 13.93 -2.12 -15.93
C ALA A 176 13.64 -2.62 -17.36
N LYS A 177 12.36 -2.67 -17.75
CA LYS A 177 11.94 -3.01 -19.11
C LYS A 177 12.41 -1.95 -20.11
N GLU A 178 12.17 -0.67 -19.81
CA GLU A 178 12.63 0.45 -20.64
C GLU A 178 14.16 0.41 -20.82
N GLN A 179 14.91 0.11 -19.77
CA GLN A 179 16.36 -0.07 -19.86
C GLN A 179 16.74 -1.25 -20.76
N ALA A 180 16.07 -2.40 -20.62
CA ALA A 180 16.33 -3.57 -21.46
C ALA A 180 16.00 -3.31 -22.95
N ASP A 181 14.95 -2.54 -23.22
CA ASP A 181 14.57 -2.10 -24.57
C ASP A 181 15.64 -1.18 -25.17
N LEU A 182 16.19 -0.25 -24.37
CA LEU A 182 17.30 0.63 -24.80
C LEU A 182 18.59 -0.15 -25.07
N ASP A 183 18.89 -1.15 -24.24
CA ASP A 183 20.07 -2.02 -24.38
C ASP A 183 19.91 -3.04 -25.53
N GLY A 184 18.72 -3.14 -26.14
CA GLY A 184 18.41 -4.07 -27.24
C GLY A 184 18.26 -5.54 -26.81
N ASP A 185 18.12 -5.81 -25.50
CA ASP A 185 17.94 -7.16 -24.97
C ASP A 185 16.46 -7.55 -24.95
N GLN A 186 16.00 -8.03 -26.10
CA GLN A 186 14.59 -8.39 -26.32
C GLN A 186 14.12 -9.53 -25.40
N GLU A 187 15.00 -10.47 -25.03
CA GLU A 187 14.63 -11.58 -24.15
C GLU A 187 14.32 -11.10 -22.73
N LYS A 188 15.13 -10.19 -22.18
CA LYS A 188 14.87 -9.60 -20.88
C LYS A 188 13.62 -8.73 -20.90
N SER A 189 13.40 -7.97 -21.96
CA SER A 189 12.20 -7.14 -22.12
C SER A 189 10.92 -7.98 -22.08
N VAL A 190 10.89 -9.11 -22.79
CA VAL A 190 9.72 -10.03 -22.79
C VAL A 190 9.49 -10.62 -21.39
N LYS A 191 10.55 -11.08 -20.71
CA LYS A 191 10.43 -11.60 -19.33
C LYS A 191 9.90 -10.55 -18.35
N LEU A 192 10.38 -9.32 -18.45
CA LEU A 192 9.94 -8.21 -17.59
C LEU A 192 8.51 -7.76 -17.93
N ALA A 193 8.10 -7.83 -19.19
CA ALA A 193 6.73 -7.57 -19.60
C ALA A 193 5.76 -8.61 -19.02
N GLN A 194 6.14 -9.89 -19.05
CA GLN A 194 5.35 -10.96 -18.44
C GLN A 194 5.27 -10.80 -16.90
N GLU A 195 6.39 -10.49 -16.23
CA GLU A 195 6.38 -10.23 -14.78
C GLU A 195 5.50 -9.00 -14.42
N LEU A 196 5.44 -7.99 -15.29
CA LEU A 196 4.57 -6.83 -15.11
C LEU A 196 3.09 -7.21 -15.22
N GLU A 197 2.72 -8.02 -16.20
CA GLU A 197 1.36 -8.51 -16.39
C GLU A 197 0.90 -9.39 -15.22
N ASP A 198 1.71 -10.36 -14.80
CA ASP A 198 1.43 -11.22 -13.62
C ASP A 198 1.22 -10.37 -12.35
N LEU A 199 1.99 -9.29 -12.21
CA LEU A 199 1.90 -8.38 -11.07
C LEU A 199 0.62 -7.54 -11.10
N GLU A 200 0.21 -7.09 -12.29
CA GLU A 200 -1.03 -6.33 -12.50
C GLU A 200 -2.27 -7.20 -12.28
N GLU A 201 -2.31 -8.41 -12.86
CA GLU A 201 -3.40 -9.37 -12.66
C GLU A 201 -3.59 -9.67 -11.16
N ARG A 202 -2.48 -9.93 -10.46
CA ARG A 202 -2.53 -10.23 -9.02
C ARG A 202 -2.94 -9.03 -8.17
N ALA A 203 -2.61 -7.81 -8.60
CA ALA A 203 -3.08 -6.59 -7.97
C ALA A 203 -4.59 -6.39 -8.17
N GLN A 204 -5.08 -6.62 -9.40
CA GLN A 204 -6.51 -6.56 -9.73
C GLN A 204 -7.32 -7.59 -8.96
N GLU A 205 -6.84 -8.83 -8.83
CA GLU A 205 -7.51 -9.88 -8.05
C GLU A 205 -7.62 -9.50 -6.56
N LEU A 206 -6.56 -8.93 -5.98
CA LEU A 206 -6.60 -8.44 -4.59
C LEU A 206 -7.52 -7.25 -4.43
N ASP A 207 -7.56 -6.34 -5.40
CA ASP A 207 -8.48 -5.21 -5.38
C ASP A 207 -9.94 -5.68 -5.50
N ARG A 208 -10.23 -6.58 -6.43
CA ARG A 208 -11.55 -7.21 -6.60
C ARG A 208 -12.05 -7.85 -5.31
N ARG A 209 -11.18 -8.54 -4.56
CA ARG A 209 -11.53 -9.12 -3.24
C ARG A 209 -11.79 -8.08 -2.16
N ARG A 210 -11.11 -6.93 -2.20
CA ARG A 210 -11.34 -5.85 -1.23
C ARG A 210 -12.61 -5.08 -1.58
N THR A 211 -12.80 -4.80 -2.86
CA THR A 211 -13.87 -3.97 -3.39
C THR A 211 -15.17 -4.77 -3.53
N SER A 212 -15.16 -6.11 -3.47
CA SER A 212 -16.39 -6.92 -3.53
C SER A 212 -17.47 -6.50 -2.53
N ASN A 213 -17.08 -6.11 -1.32
CA ASN A 213 -18.01 -5.62 -0.29
C ASN A 213 -18.35 -4.12 -0.44
N ILE A 214 -17.54 -3.37 -1.19
CA ILE A 214 -17.65 -1.92 -1.38
C ILE A 214 -18.42 -1.59 -2.67
N ASN A 215 -18.47 -2.52 -3.63
CA ASN A 215 -19.17 -2.38 -4.91
C ASN A 215 -20.66 -2.04 -4.74
N SER A 216 -21.31 -2.57 -3.70
CA SER A 216 -22.70 -2.24 -3.36
C SER A 216 -22.87 -0.77 -2.96
N ILE A 217 -21.91 -0.20 -2.22
CA ILE A 217 -21.92 1.19 -1.78
C ILE A 217 -21.65 2.13 -2.96
N SER A 218 -20.74 1.76 -3.86
CA SER A 218 -20.48 2.52 -5.10
C SER A 218 -21.71 2.63 -5.97
N TYR A 219 -22.46 1.53 -6.13
CA TYR A 219 -23.72 1.51 -6.89
C TYR A 219 -24.80 2.41 -6.26
N ILE A 220 -24.93 2.39 -4.93
CA ILE A 220 -25.88 3.26 -4.19
C ILE A 220 -25.50 4.74 -4.38
N ASN A 221 -24.21 5.07 -4.29
CA ASN A 221 -23.73 6.44 -4.47
C ASN A 221 -23.90 6.95 -5.90
N GLN A 222 -23.65 6.11 -6.89
CA GLN A 222 -23.90 6.42 -8.30
C GLN A 222 -25.39 6.69 -8.53
N ARG A 223 -26.27 5.80 -8.06
CA ARG A 223 -27.72 5.97 -8.16
C ARG A 223 -28.23 7.23 -7.47
N ASN A 224 -27.66 7.58 -6.31
CA ASN A 224 -28.02 8.83 -5.62
C ASN A 224 -27.54 10.06 -6.39
N ARG A 225 -26.38 9.99 -7.03
CA ARG A 225 -25.86 11.07 -7.89
C ARG A 225 -26.75 11.28 -9.11
N ASP A 226 -27.17 10.19 -9.75
CA ASP A 226 -28.05 10.23 -10.91
C ASP A 226 -29.46 10.70 -10.51
N ARG A 227 -29.98 10.26 -9.36
CA ARG A 227 -31.26 10.77 -8.83
C ARG A 227 -31.18 12.27 -8.53
N ASN A 228 -30.12 12.74 -7.89
CA ASN A 228 -29.94 14.17 -7.63
C ASN A 228 -29.84 14.97 -8.93
N LEU A 229 -29.23 14.42 -9.98
CA LEU A 229 -29.15 15.06 -11.29
C LEU A 229 -30.54 15.21 -11.93
N VAL A 230 -31.30 14.13 -11.98
CA VAL A 230 -32.65 14.11 -12.57
C VAL A 230 -33.62 14.99 -11.77
N GLU A 231 -33.54 14.95 -10.44
CA GLU A 231 -34.35 15.78 -9.55
C GLU A 231 -34.01 17.27 -9.72
N ALA A 232 -32.72 17.62 -9.81
CA ALA A 232 -32.29 18.98 -10.09
C ALA A 232 -32.76 19.46 -11.48
N GLU A 233 -32.72 18.61 -12.50
CA GLU A 233 -33.23 18.95 -13.83
C GLU A 233 -34.75 19.14 -13.84
N SER A 234 -35.48 18.27 -13.16
CA SER A 234 -36.94 18.36 -13.03
C SER A 234 -37.35 19.60 -12.25
N ALA A 235 -36.65 19.93 -11.16
CA ALA A 235 -36.88 21.15 -10.39
C ALA A 235 -36.64 22.40 -11.25
N LEU A 236 -35.55 22.44 -12.02
CA LEU A 236 -35.27 23.55 -12.94
C LEU A 236 -36.36 23.69 -14.02
N LYS A 237 -36.86 22.58 -14.58
CA LYS A 237 -37.97 22.61 -15.54
C LYS A 237 -39.27 23.13 -14.91
N ALA A 238 -39.56 22.76 -13.67
CA ALA A 238 -40.72 23.25 -12.93
C ALA A 238 -40.60 24.76 -12.64
N GLU A 239 -39.44 25.23 -12.16
CA GLU A 239 -39.16 26.65 -11.95
C GLU A 239 -39.33 27.47 -13.24
N VAL A 240 -38.85 26.97 -14.38
CA VAL A 240 -39.03 27.61 -15.69
C VAL A 240 -40.49 27.65 -16.12
N ALA A 241 -41.27 26.60 -15.83
CA ALA A 241 -42.70 26.57 -16.12
C ALA A 241 -43.50 27.52 -15.23
N GLU A 242 -43.14 27.63 -13.95
CA GLU A 242 -43.75 28.56 -13.00
C GLU A 242 -43.38 30.02 -13.32
N MET A 243 -42.12 30.29 -13.67
CA MET A 243 -41.65 31.60 -14.16
C MET A 243 -42.39 32.10 -15.41
N ARG A 244 -42.96 31.20 -16.23
CA ARG A 244 -43.77 31.58 -17.40
C ARG A 244 -45.14 32.15 -17.01
N ASN A 245 -45.70 31.70 -15.88
CA ASN A 245 -47.04 32.08 -15.42
C ASN A 245 -47.01 32.98 -14.17
N ALA A 246 -45.85 33.24 -13.59
CA ALA A 246 -45.69 34.00 -12.35
C ALA A 246 -45.74 35.52 -12.57
N THR A 247 -46.51 36.20 -11.72
CA THR A 247 -46.48 37.66 -11.55
C THR A 247 -45.14 38.08 -10.94
N ALA A 248 -44.59 39.22 -11.37
CA ALA A 248 -43.23 39.68 -11.04
C ALA A 248 -42.84 39.53 -9.55
N ASP A 249 -41.86 38.66 -9.29
CA ASP A 249 -41.35 38.33 -7.96
C ASP A 249 -40.61 39.53 -7.32
N PRO A 250 -40.97 39.93 -6.08
CA PRO A 250 -40.33 41.04 -5.36
C PRO A 250 -38.82 40.87 -5.09
N PHE A 251 -38.25 39.67 -5.23
CA PHE A 251 -36.81 39.41 -5.08
C PHE A 251 -36.06 39.28 -6.42
N THR A 252 -36.76 39.30 -7.55
CA THR A 252 -36.11 39.33 -8.87
C THR A 252 -35.63 40.73 -9.23
N ARG A 253 -34.37 40.85 -9.65
CA ARG A 253 -33.78 42.14 -10.05
C ARG A 253 -34.40 42.61 -11.37
N ARG A 254 -35.03 43.79 -11.37
CA ARG A 254 -35.56 44.42 -12.57
C ARG A 254 -34.42 44.88 -13.49
N GLN A 255 -34.51 44.58 -14.78
CA GLN A 255 -33.55 45.10 -15.75
C GLN A 255 -33.84 46.59 -16.01
N CYS A 256 -32.98 47.46 -15.48
CA CYS A 256 -33.00 48.89 -15.77
C CYS A 256 -32.12 49.17 -16.99
N ARG A 257 -32.71 49.29 -18.19
CA ARG A 257 -32.02 49.88 -19.34
C ARG A 257 -32.18 51.39 -19.30
N PRO A 258 -31.10 52.19 -19.32
CA PRO A 258 -31.21 53.64 -19.35
C PRO A 258 -31.75 54.09 -20.71
N THR A 259 -32.83 54.86 -20.70
CA THR A 259 -33.36 55.54 -21.89
C THR A 259 -32.81 56.95 -21.91
N ILE A 260 -32.11 57.33 -22.99
CA ILE A 260 -31.62 58.70 -23.17
C ILE A 260 -32.82 59.58 -23.52
N VAL A 261 -33.14 60.54 -22.65
CA VAL A 261 -34.19 61.53 -22.89
C VAL A 261 -33.53 62.79 -23.46
N THR A 262 -33.50 62.95 -24.77
CA THR A 262 -33.10 64.22 -25.39
C THR A 262 -34.25 65.21 -25.31
N ARG A 263 -34.10 66.25 -24.48
CA ARG A 263 -34.96 67.44 -24.51
C ARG A 263 -34.58 68.28 -25.72
N GLU A 264 -35.44 68.38 -26.73
CA GLU A 264 -35.31 69.40 -27.78
C GLU A 264 -35.55 70.78 -27.15
N SER A 265 -34.49 71.58 -27.05
CA SER A 265 -34.55 72.97 -26.61
C SER A 265 -35.20 73.82 -27.68
N THR A 266 -36.43 74.25 -27.44
CA THR A 266 -37.15 75.25 -28.22
C THR A 266 -36.46 76.61 -28.12
N THR A 267 -35.86 77.09 -29.20
CA THR A 267 -35.70 78.53 -29.46
C THR A 267 -36.14 78.83 -30.89
N ALA A 268 -36.90 79.91 -31.03
CA ALA A 268 -37.80 80.15 -32.14
C ALA A 268 -37.16 80.95 -33.30
N ALA A 269 -37.79 80.76 -34.47
CA ALA A 269 -38.05 81.74 -35.53
C ALA A 269 -37.22 81.67 -36.83
N ALA A 270 -38.02 81.46 -37.88
CA ALA A 270 -37.98 82.09 -39.22
C ALA A 270 -37.19 81.43 -40.37
N ALA A 271 -38.01 80.99 -41.34
CA ALA A 271 -37.89 81.17 -42.79
C ALA A 271 -37.03 80.19 -43.61
N GLY A 272 -37.71 79.50 -44.53
CA GLY A 272 -37.26 79.47 -45.93
C GLY A 272 -37.05 78.12 -46.62
N ILE A 273 -38.08 77.73 -47.37
CA ILE A 273 -38.04 76.99 -48.66
C ILE A 273 -38.00 75.44 -48.61
N PRO A 274 -38.93 74.76 -49.34
CA PRO A 274 -39.11 73.30 -49.31
C PRO A 274 -38.28 72.59 -50.39
N GLY A 275 -37.93 71.32 -50.16
CA GLY A 275 -37.34 70.49 -51.20
C GLY A 275 -36.99 69.09 -50.76
N SER A 276 -37.86 68.14 -51.11
CA SER A 276 -37.58 66.74 -51.47
C SER A 276 -36.71 65.90 -50.53
N LEU A 277 -37.30 64.85 -49.95
CA LEU A 277 -37.07 63.48 -50.44
C LEU A 277 -38.01 62.49 -49.73
N LEU A 278 -38.61 61.65 -50.56
CA LEU A 278 -39.56 60.60 -50.23
C LEU A 278 -38.86 59.39 -49.60
N VAL A 279 -39.43 58.82 -48.53
CA VAL A 279 -39.66 57.37 -48.38
C VAL A 279 -40.85 57.17 -47.41
N PRO A 280 -41.92 56.44 -47.80
CA PRO A 280 -43.01 56.12 -46.88
C PRO A 280 -42.66 54.91 -46.00
N THR A 281 -43.08 55.04 -44.75
CA THR A 281 -43.14 54.05 -43.69
C THR A 281 -44.07 52.88 -44.04
N ALA A 282 -43.61 51.66 -43.77
CA ALA A 282 -44.47 50.47 -43.68
C ALA A 282 -44.34 49.86 -42.27
N LYS A 283 -45.48 49.74 -41.60
CA LYS A 283 -45.67 49.02 -40.33
C LYS A 283 -45.67 47.51 -40.56
N SER A 284 -45.08 46.81 -39.58
CA SER A 284 -45.52 45.56 -38.96
C SER A 284 -45.73 44.32 -39.84
N MET A 285 -45.05 43.22 -39.48
CA MET A 285 -45.63 42.00 -38.90
C MET A 285 -44.60 40.84 -38.94
N ASN A 286 -44.34 40.28 -37.75
CA ASN A 286 -44.05 38.89 -37.39
C ASN A 286 -43.07 37.97 -38.16
N ALA A 287 -42.34 37.26 -37.29
CA ALA A 287 -42.08 35.81 -37.25
C ALA A 287 -40.76 35.28 -37.82
N ASP A 288 -40.03 34.69 -36.86
CA ASP A 288 -39.25 33.44 -36.94
C ASP A 288 -38.10 33.34 -37.93
N ALA A 289 -36.88 33.33 -37.40
CA ALA A 289 -36.18 32.07 -37.12
C ALA A 289 -34.70 32.30 -36.75
N VAL A 290 -34.15 31.33 -36.02
CA VAL A 290 -32.72 30.97 -35.91
C VAL A 290 -31.83 31.88 -35.05
N LEU A 291 -31.47 31.42 -33.83
CA LEU A 291 -30.18 30.79 -33.52
C LEU A 291 -29.99 30.72 -31.99
N VAL A 292 -30.08 29.52 -31.44
CA VAL A 292 -29.66 29.21 -30.08
C VAL A 292 -28.18 28.86 -30.13
N SER A 293 -27.33 29.74 -29.61
CA SER A 293 -25.93 29.43 -29.27
C SER A 293 -25.57 30.10 -27.94
N GLU A 294 -25.65 29.28 -26.88
CA GLU A 294 -24.64 29.11 -25.82
C GLU A 294 -23.94 30.37 -25.26
N LEU A 295 -24.37 30.80 -24.06
CA LEU A 295 -23.63 31.74 -23.20
C LEU A 295 -23.42 31.11 -21.82
N LYS A 296 -22.21 30.60 -21.61
CA LYS A 296 -21.68 30.10 -20.33
C LYS A 296 -20.93 31.25 -19.65
N LEU A 297 -21.49 31.82 -18.57
CA LEU A 297 -20.79 32.81 -17.75
C LEU A 297 -20.13 32.15 -16.53
N LYS A 298 -18.81 32.34 -16.39
CA LYS A 298 -18.01 32.02 -15.21
C LYS A 298 -18.20 33.09 -14.12
N SER A 299 -18.32 32.66 -12.87
CA SER A 299 -17.90 33.46 -11.71
C SER A 299 -16.69 32.82 -11.03
N ARG A 300 -15.69 33.66 -10.73
CA ARG A 300 -14.52 33.40 -9.85
C ARG A 300 -14.93 33.90 -8.45
N GLY A 301 -14.52 33.32 -7.31
CA GLY A 301 -13.69 32.16 -7.03
C GLY A 301 -13.41 32.06 -5.51
N SER A 302 -12.81 30.94 -5.08
CA SER A 302 -11.85 30.94 -3.96
C SER A 302 -10.78 29.87 -4.23
N THR A 303 -9.58 30.19 -3.78
CA THR A 303 -8.27 29.74 -4.24
C THR A 303 -7.79 28.46 -3.56
N SER A 304 -7.10 27.57 -4.29
CA SER A 304 -5.82 27.00 -3.81
C SER A 304 -5.00 26.40 -4.96
N LEU A 305 -3.69 26.55 -4.84
CA LEU A 305 -2.63 26.30 -5.82
C LEU A 305 -2.45 24.80 -6.11
N TYR A 306 -2.07 24.45 -7.35
CA TYR A 306 -0.72 23.99 -7.75
C TYR A 306 -0.60 24.04 -9.28
N ARG A 307 0.62 24.34 -9.74
CA ARG A 307 1.02 24.77 -11.09
C ARG A 307 1.51 23.59 -11.94
N SER A 308 1.47 23.79 -13.26
CA SER A 308 2.22 23.10 -14.35
C SER A 308 1.85 21.64 -14.65
N GLY A 309 1.72 21.17 -15.90
CA GLY A 309 1.94 21.75 -17.21
C GLY A 309 1.67 20.69 -18.30
N GLY A 310 1.59 21.13 -19.56
CA GLY A 310 1.81 20.29 -20.76
C GLY A 310 0.74 19.27 -21.13
N ARG A 311 -0.17 19.64 -22.05
CA ARG A 311 -0.93 18.67 -22.86
C ARG A 311 -0.02 18.18 -24.00
N ALA A 312 0.32 16.89 -23.96
CA ALA A 312 0.67 16.12 -25.15
C ALA A 312 -0.54 15.24 -25.51
N ASP A 313 -0.73 15.12 -26.81
CA ASP A 313 -1.74 14.38 -27.54
C ASP A 313 -1.80 12.89 -27.14
N ILE A 314 -2.99 12.35 -26.86
CA ILE A 314 -3.23 10.90 -26.75
C ILE A 314 -4.53 10.58 -27.47
N THR A 315 -4.33 10.05 -28.66
CA THR A 315 -5.23 9.25 -29.48
C THR A 315 -5.98 8.17 -28.69
N GLU A 316 -7.27 8.05 -29.03
CA GLU A 316 -8.22 6.96 -28.76
C GLU A 316 -7.64 5.65 -28.20
N ARG A 317 -8.09 5.27 -27.00
CA ARG A 317 -8.08 3.88 -26.54
C ARG A 317 -9.49 3.43 -26.17
N ARG A 318 -10.07 2.71 -27.13
CA ARG A 318 -10.99 1.57 -27.03
C ARG A 318 -11.70 1.37 -25.70
N THR A 319 -13.01 1.58 -25.78
CA THR A 319 -14.11 0.97 -25.02
C THR A 319 -13.77 -0.39 -24.39
N SER A 320 -13.52 -0.43 -23.08
CA SER A 320 -13.51 -1.68 -22.32
C SER A 320 -13.69 -1.43 -20.81
N ASP A 321 -14.85 -0.90 -20.40
CA ASP A 321 -15.27 -0.96 -18.99
C ASP A 321 -16.77 -0.63 -18.83
N ASP A 322 -17.61 -1.26 -19.65
CA ASP A 322 -19.05 -1.29 -19.37
C ASP A 322 -19.37 -2.52 -18.51
N LEU A 323 -19.30 -2.35 -17.19
CA LEU A 323 -19.66 -3.37 -16.19
C LEU A 323 -21.13 -3.83 -16.30
N PHE A 324 -21.97 -3.18 -17.11
CA PHE A 324 -23.38 -3.52 -17.30
C PHE A 324 -23.64 -4.54 -18.42
N ALA A 325 -22.67 -4.79 -19.32
CA ALA A 325 -22.83 -5.79 -20.38
C ALA A 325 -22.92 -7.24 -19.88
N VAL A 326 -22.61 -7.48 -18.59
CA VAL A 326 -22.64 -8.82 -17.96
C VAL A 326 -24.05 -9.21 -17.48
N HIS A 327 -25.00 -8.27 -17.41
CA HIS A 327 -26.33 -8.51 -16.81
C HIS A 327 -27.51 -8.37 -17.80
N ASP A 328 -27.25 -8.19 -19.09
CA ASP A 328 -28.30 -8.14 -20.12
C ASP A 328 -28.64 -9.57 -20.58
N PHE A 329 -29.47 -10.27 -19.79
CA PHE A 329 -30.00 -11.58 -20.15
C PHE A 329 -31.39 -11.41 -20.80
N ASP A 330 -31.45 -11.65 -22.11
CA ASP A 330 -32.69 -11.68 -22.89
C ASP A 330 -33.46 -12.97 -22.57
N ILE A 331 -34.33 -12.93 -21.55
CA ILE A 331 -35.15 -14.08 -21.13
C ILE A 331 -36.35 -14.19 -22.06
N LYS A 332 -36.29 -15.11 -23.03
CA LYS A 332 -37.47 -15.52 -23.80
C LYS A 332 -38.37 -16.40 -22.94
N ILE A 333 -39.55 -15.88 -22.59
CA ILE A 333 -40.60 -16.64 -21.90
C ILE A 333 -41.58 -17.10 -22.97
N ASP A 334 -41.48 -18.36 -23.38
CA ASP A 334 -42.50 -18.99 -24.23
C ASP A 334 -43.69 -19.40 -23.35
N LEU A 335 -44.81 -18.73 -23.56
CA LEU A 335 -46.07 -18.95 -22.84
C LEU A 335 -46.99 -19.79 -23.73
N ASP A 336 -47.03 -21.10 -23.51
CA ASP A 336 -47.98 -21.98 -24.19
C ASP A 336 -49.38 -21.79 -23.61
N VAL A 337 -50.28 -21.20 -24.39
CA VAL A 337 -51.70 -21.06 -24.05
C VAL A 337 -52.46 -22.26 -24.63
N PRO A 338 -53.21 -23.04 -23.83
CA PRO A 338 -53.99 -24.16 -24.37
C PRO A 338 -55.15 -23.61 -25.18
N SER A 339 -55.23 -24.03 -26.45
CA SER A 339 -56.38 -23.76 -27.31
C SER A 339 -57.55 -24.62 -26.84
N GLY A 340 -58.68 -23.97 -26.51
CA GLY A 340 -59.96 -24.64 -26.24
C GLY A 340 -60.64 -25.15 -27.48
#